data_AF-A0A8T7M3C6-F1
#
_entry.id   AF-A0A8T7M3C6-F1
#
_cell.length_a   1.000
_cell.length_b   1.000
_cell.length_c   1.000
_cell.angle_alpha   90.00
_cell.angle_beta   90.00
_cell.angle_gamma   90.00
#
_symmetry.space_group_name_H-M   'P 1'
#
loop_
_entity.id
_entity.type
_entity.pdbx_description
1 polymer ?
#
loop_
_entity_poly.entity_id
_entity_poly.type
_entity_poly.pdbx_seq_one_letter_code
_entity_poly.pdbx_strand_id
1 'polypeptide(L)'
;MPEWLKSSIPAEWFNRYDRKFEEYRLPKEKTKRSTLVETIGKDGNLLLEAIVNSKETSWLWQVPAVKLLGQVWLQQFEWQEAELKFREDDNIPPPAKMICSPYDPEASYGRKRKTWWVGYKVHLTESCEEDSPHLITHVETSRAGNGDVDVTPRIHQALQQKGLLPKEHLTDTNYAEAKQFLASQRDYGIDLVAPARGSNDWQAKGAGFNASDFEIDWDRQKAKCPAGQSSSSWSTALDRYQNEVIKIKFSMK
;
A
#
# COMPACT_ATOMS: atom_id res chain seq x y z
N MET A 1 7.03 -18.59 -33.65
CA MET A 1 5.77 -17.88 -33.29
C MET A 1 4.59 -18.65 -33.86
N PRO A 2 3.47 -18.77 -33.13
CA PRO A 2 2.27 -19.47 -33.60
C PRO A 2 1.68 -18.86 -34.87
N GLU A 3 1.13 -19.70 -35.76
CA GLU A 3 0.52 -19.24 -37.03
C GLU A 3 -0.70 -18.34 -36.82
N TRP A 4 -1.55 -18.65 -35.82
CA TRP A 4 -2.72 -17.81 -35.51
C TRP A 4 -2.33 -16.37 -35.21
N LEU A 5 -1.18 -16.16 -34.55
CA LEU A 5 -0.71 -14.84 -34.19
C LEU A 5 -0.23 -14.07 -35.44
N LYS A 6 0.45 -14.75 -36.38
CA LYS A 6 0.87 -14.15 -37.66
C LYS A 6 -0.32 -13.65 -38.48
N SER A 7 -1.43 -14.38 -38.47
CA SER A 7 -2.63 -13.99 -39.20
C SER A 7 -3.41 -12.83 -38.57
N SER A 8 -3.18 -12.54 -37.28
CA SER A 8 -3.99 -11.59 -36.52
C SER A 8 -3.33 -10.22 -36.28
N ILE A 9 -2.00 -10.09 -36.42
CA ILE A 9 -1.27 -8.85 -36.09
C ILE A 9 -0.59 -8.21 -37.32
N PRO A 10 -0.46 -6.86 -37.35
CA PRO A 10 0.26 -6.16 -38.41
C PRO A 10 1.75 -6.53 -38.46
N ALA A 11 2.38 -6.41 -39.63
CA ALA A 11 3.81 -6.71 -39.80
C ALA A 11 4.70 -5.76 -38.97
N GLU A 12 4.26 -4.51 -38.76
CA GLU A 12 4.96 -3.51 -37.95
C GLU A 12 5.08 -3.91 -36.47
N TRP A 13 4.22 -4.82 -36.01
CA TRP A 13 4.32 -5.41 -34.67
C TRP A 13 5.71 -6.00 -34.44
N PHE A 14 6.23 -6.76 -35.41
CA PHE A 14 7.53 -7.40 -35.28
C PHE A 14 8.64 -6.37 -35.12
N ASN A 15 8.64 -5.33 -35.95
CA ASN A 15 9.64 -4.27 -35.86
C ASN A 15 9.63 -3.57 -34.49
N ARG A 16 8.47 -3.51 -33.83
CA ARG A 16 8.32 -2.83 -32.54
C ARG A 16 8.69 -3.69 -31.34
N TYR A 17 8.34 -4.99 -31.36
CA TYR A 17 8.50 -5.88 -30.20
C TYR A 17 9.59 -6.95 -30.36
N ASP A 18 10.29 -7.02 -31.50
CA ASP A 18 11.44 -7.93 -31.71
C ASP A 18 12.55 -7.72 -30.68
N ARG A 19 12.67 -6.48 -30.17
CA ARG A 19 13.64 -6.13 -29.13
C ARG A 19 12.95 -5.71 -27.85
N LYS A 20 13.60 -6.03 -26.74
CA LYS A 20 13.19 -5.53 -25.42
C LYS A 20 13.15 -3.99 -25.42
N PHE A 21 12.10 -3.46 -24.80
CA PHE A 21 11.97 -2.05 -24.50
C PHE A 21 13.02 -1.63 -23.47
N GLU A 22 13.82 -0.62 -23.84
CA GLU A 22 14.86 -0.06 -22.98
C GLU A 22 14.74 1.47 -23.06
N GLU A 23 14.84 2.14 -21.91
CA GLU A 23 14.57 3.59 -21.79
C GLU A 23 15.37 4.43 -22.80
N TYR A 24 16.63 4.07 -23.05
CA TYR A 24 17.49 4.77 -23.99
C TYR A 24 17.10 4.61 -25.46
N ARG A 25 16.28 3.59 -25.80
CA ARG A 25 15.72 3.35 -27.14
C ARG A 25 14.38 4.05 -27.37
N LEU A 26 13.74 4.51 -26.30
CA LEU A 26 12.48 5.23 -26.41
C LEU A 26 12.68 6.61 -27.05
N PRO A 27 11.71 7.12 -27.83
CA PRO A 27 11.76 8.48 -28.36
C PRO A 27 12.04 9.50 -27.25
N LYS A 28 12.95 10.46 -27.45
CA LYS A 28 13.20 11.50 -26.44
C LYS A 28 12.10 12.56 -26.39
N GLU A 29 11.40 12.74 -27.50
CA GLU A 29 10.36 13.74 -27.67
C GLU A 29 9.05 13.28 -27.04
N LYS A 30 8.43 14.12 -26.19
CA LYS A 30 7.19 13.79 -25.47
C LYS A 30 6.06 13.38 -26.42
N THR A 31 5.85 14.12 -27.50
CA THR A 31 4.82 13.83 -28.50
C THR A 31 5.00 12.44 -29.13
N LYS A 32 6.23 12.10 -29.51
CA LYS A 32 6.55 10.77 -30.06
C LYS A 32 6.39 9.65 -29.03
N ARG A 33 6.67 9.91 -27.75
CA ARG A 33 6.38 8.96 -26.66
C ARG A 33 4.87 8.74 -26.52
N SER A 34 4.08 9.81 -26.50
CA SER A 34 2.62 9.70 -26.42
C SER A 34 2.06 8.92 -27.60
N THR A 35 2.48 9.21 -28.84
CA THR A 35 2.07 8.42 -30.02
C THR A 35 2.47 6.95 -29.90
N LEU A 36 3.67 6.66 -29.41
CA LEU A 36 4.13 5.28 -29.22
C LEU A 36 3.27 4.53 -28.19
N VAL A 37 2.95 5.16 -27.06
CA VAL A 37 2.08 4.58 -26.03
C VAL A 37 0.69 4.27 -26.57
N GLU A 38 0.07 5.19 -27.30
CA GLU A 38 -1.23 4.97 -27.94
C GLU A 38 -1.18 3.81 -28.94
N THR A 39 -0.09 3.70 -29.71
CA THR A 39 0.06 2.60 -30.67
C THR A 39 0.30 1.27 -29.96
N ILE A 40 1.02 1.25 -28.84
CA ILE A 40 1.17 0.05 -27.98
C ILE A 40 -0.17 -0.36 -27.38
N GLY A 41 -0.99 0.60 -26.94
CA GLY A 41 -2.33 0.35 -26.43
C GLY A 41 -3.20 -0.38 -27.46
N LYS A 42 -3.27 0.17 -28.68
CA LYS A 42 -4.01 -0.42 -29.80
C LYS A 42 -3.53 -1.83 -30.15
N ASP A 43 -2.21 -2.01 -30.20
CA ASP A 43 -1.57 -3.29 -30.43
C ASP A 43 -2.03 -4.34 -29.39
N GLY A 44 -1.80 -4.09 -28.10
CA GLY A 44 -2.18 -5.09 -27.10
C GLY A 44 -3.68 -5.34 -27.01
N ASN A 45 -4.52 -4.35 -27.33
CA ASN A 45 -5.97 -4.58 -27.44
C ASN A 45 -6.30 -5.54 -28.59
N LEU A 46 -5.68 -5.36 -29.76
CA LEU A 46 -5.83 -6.29 -30.88
C LEU A 46 -5.42 -7.72 -30.51
N LEU A 47 -4.32 -7.87 -29.77
CA LEU A 47 -3.89 -9.19 -29.27
C LEU A 47 -4.92 -9.79 -28.30
N LEU A 48 -5.41 -9.02 -27.34
CA LEU A 48 -6.39 -9.49 -26.36
C LEU A 48 -7.71 -9.86 -27.04
N GLU A 49 -8.18 -9.08 -28.01
CA GLU A 49 -9.37 -9.38 -28.81
C GLU A 49 -9.19 -10.66 -29.64
N ALA A 50 -8.05 -10.82 -30.31
CA ALA A 50 -7.74 -12.03 -31.07
C ALA A 50 -7.79 -13.29 -30.18
N ILE A 51 -7.30 -13.19 -28.95
CA ILE A 51 -7.35 -14.29 -27.97
C ILE A 51 -8.79 -14.61 -27.56
N VAL A 52 -9.64 -13.60 -27.31
CA VAL A 52 -11.06 -13.79 -26.92
C VAL A 52 -11.89 -14.36 -28.07
N ASN A 53 -11.69 -13.86 -29.28
CA ASN A 53 -12.59 -14.10 -30.41
C ASN A 53 -12.41 -15.46 -31.08
N SER A 54 -11.37 -16.22 -30.74
CA SER A 54 -11.16 -17.59 -31.23
C SER A 54 -11.30 -18.62 -30.10
N LYS A 55 -12.15 -19.63 -30.34
CA LYS A 55 -12.31 -20.77 -29.42
C LYS A 55 -11.00 -21.54 -29.23
N GLU A 56 -10.18 -21.62 -30.27
CA GLU A 56 -8.89 -22.32 -30.27
C GLU A 56 -7.83 -21.61 -29.41
N THR A 57 -7.94 -20.29 -29.25
CA THR A 57 -7.03 -19.47 -28.44
C THR A 57 -7.60 -19.10 -27.08
N SER A 58 -8.89 -19.35 -26.83
CA SER A 58 -9.58 -18.95 -25.60
C SER A 58 -8.92 -19.47 -24.31
N TRP A 59 -8.25 -20.63 -24.36
CA TRP A 59 -7.49 -21.18 -23.25
C TRP A 59 -6.32 -20.30 -22.82
N LEU A 60 -5.79 -19.43 -23.70
CA LEU A 60 -4.70 -18.52 -23.38
C LEU A 60 -5.08 -17.53 -22.28
N TRP A 61 -6.38 -17.24 -22.08
CA TRP A 61 -6.84 -16.47 -20.93
C TRP A 61 -6.56 -17.12 -19.59
N GLN A 62 -6.25 -18.42 -19.56
CA GLN A 62 -5.83 -19.10 -18.33
C GLN A 62 -4.33 -18.93 -18.05
N VAL A 63 -3.54 -18.49 -19.04
CA VAL A 63 -2.10 -18.27 -18.88
C VAL A 63 -1.87 -17.01 -18.02
N PRO A 64 -1.11 -17.11 -16.91
CA PRO A 64 -0.89 -15.98 -15.99
C PRO A 64 -0.36 -14.71 -16.68
N ALA A 65 0.55 -14.85 -17.65
CA ALA A 65 1.09 -13.71 -18.39
C ALA A 65 0.02 -12.97 -19.22
N VAL A 66 -0.94 -13.69 -19.79
CA VAL A 66 -2.05 -13.09 -20.57
C VAL A 66 -3.06 -12.43 -19.63
N LYS A 67 -3.37 -13.05 -18.49
CA LYS A 67 -4.19 -12.42 -17.44
C LYS A 67 -3.57 -11.10 -16.97
N LEU A 68 -2.27 -11.12 -16.69
CA LEU A 68 -1.52 -9.95 -16.26
C LEU A 68 -1.53 -8.85 -17.33
N LEU A 69 -1.33 -9.22 -18.60
CA LEU A 69 -1.45 -8.30 -19.74
C LEU A 69 -2.82 -7.63 -19.78
N GLY A 70 -3.90 -8.43 -19.69
CA GLY A 70 -5.26 -7.91 -19.67
C GLY A 70 -5.52 -6.96 -18.50
N GLN A 71 -5.00 -7.28 -17.30
CA GLN A 71 -5.09 -6.38 -16.15
C GLN A 71 -4.33 -5.08 -16.39
N VAL A 72 -3.09 -5.12 -16.89
CA VAL A 72 -2.33 -3.91 -17.22
C VAL A 72 -3.09 -3.05 -18.23
N TRP A 73 -3.68 -3.66 -19.26
CA TRP A 73 -4.47 -2.92 -20.25
C TRP A 73 -5.68 -2.23 -19.62
N LEU A 74 -6.43 -2.94 -18.77
CA LEU A 74 -7.56 -2.36 -18.05
C LEU A 74 -7.15 -1.19 -17.13
N GLN A 75 -5.97 -1.27 -16.53
CA GLN A 75 -5.46 -0.28 -15.58
C GLN A 75 -4.86 0.96 -16.27
N GLN A 76 -4.28 0.80 -17.46
CA GLN A 76 -3.51 1.82 -18.15
C GLN A 76 -4.27 2.47 -19.31
N PHE A 77 -5.29 1.80 -19.86
CA PHE A 77 -6.06 2.30 -20.99
C PHE A 77 -7.55 2.36 -20.67
N GLU A 78 -8.26 3.21 -21.39
CA GLU A 78 -9.71 3.29 -21.36
C GLU A 78 -10.28 3.62 -22.74
N TRP A 79 -11.53 3.20 -22.97
CA TRP A 79 -12.26 3.56 -24.16
C TRP A 79 -12.91 4.93 -23.94
N GLN A 80 -12.50 5.91 -24.73
CA GLN A 80 -13.16 7.21 -24.82
C GLN A 80 -13.86 7.28 -26.18
N GLU A 81 -15.19 7.32 -26.14
CA GLU A 81 -16.05 7.19 -27.32
C GLU A 81 -15.78 5.88 -28.10
N ALA A 82 -14.94 5.95 -29.12
CA ALA A 82 -14.54 4.81 -29.97
C ALA A 82 -13.02 4.68 -30.11
N GLU A 83 -12.24 5.43 -29.31
CA GLU A 83 -10.79 5.35 -29.32
C GLU A 83 -10.26 4.86 -27.97
N LEU A 84 -9.38 3.88 -28.01
CA LEU A 84 -8.61 3.46 -26.86
C LEU A 84 -7.56 4.53 -26.56
N LYS A 85 -7.59 5.10 -25.36
CA LYS A 85 -6.69 6.14 -24.88
C LYS A 85 -5.89 5.67 -23.67
N PHE A 86 -4.67 6.15 -23.55
CA PHE A 86 -3.88 6.00 -22.33
C PHE A 86 -4.47 6.87 -21.22
N ARG A 87 -4.67 6.30 -20.03
CA ARG A 87 -5.22 7.02 -18.87
C ARG A 87 -4.23 8.07 -18.37
N GLU A 88 -4.76 9.22 -17.98
CA GLU A 88 -3.99 10.23 -17.24
C GLU A 88 -3.87 9.88 -15.75
N ASP A 89 -2.94 10.53 -15.05
CA ASP A 89 -2.56 10.22 -13.67
C ASP A 89 -3.73 10.32 -12.65
N ASP A 90 -4.80 11.04 -12.97
CA ASP A 90 -5.99 11.19 -12.13
C ASP A 90 -7.07 10.11 -12.39
N ASN A 91 -6.91 9.33 -13.45
CA ASN A 91 -7.87 8.31 -13.89
C ASN A 91 -7.26 6.89 -13.91
N ILE A 92 -6.21 6.66 -13.14
CA ILE A 92 -5.62 5.34 -12.91
C ILE A 92 -6.11 4.73 -11.59
N PRO A 93 -6.09 3.39 -11.44
CA PRO A 93 -6.42 2.74 -10.18
C PRO A 93 -5.55 3.26 -9.02
N PRO A 94 -6.06 3.20 -7.78
CA PRO A 94 -5.26 3.52 -6.60
C PRO A 94 -3.93 2.75 -6.59
N PRO A 95 -2.81 3.34 -6.13
CA PRO A 95 -1.49 2.72 -6.20
C PRO A 95 -1.42 1.30 -5.61
N ALA A 96 -2.22 1.01 -4.58
CA ALA A 96 -2.30 -0.31 -3.94
C ALA A 96 -2.87 -1.42 -4.86
N LYS A 97 -3.58 -1.05 -5.93
CA LYS A 97 -4.17 -1.98 -6.91
C LYS A 97 -3.42 -1.99 -8.25
N MET A 98 -2.47 -1.09 -8.44
CA MET A 98 -1.78 -0.92 -9.72
C MET A 98 -0.65 -1.93 -9.87
N ILE A 99 -0.57 -2.56 -11.03
CA ILE A 99 0.58 -3.36 -11.45
C ILE A 99 1.65 -2.39 -11.94
N CYS A 100 2.74 -2.31 -11.18
CA CYS A 100 3.84 -1.38 -11.47
C CYS A 100 4.92 -2.03 -12.34
N SER A 101 5.02 -3.36 -12.32
CA SER A 101 5.97 -4.13 -13.11
C SER A 101 5.33 -5.44 -13.58
N PRO A 102 5.37 -5.75 -14.88
CA PRO A 102 4.90 -7.04 -15.38
C PRO A 102 5.85 -8.20 -15.02
N TYR A 103 7.10 -7.90 -14.65
CA TYR A 103 8.08 -8.89 -14.21
C TYR A 103 7.96 -9.23 -12.72
N ASP A 104 7.38 -8.30 -11.95
CA ASP A 104 7.12 -8.45 -10.53
C ASP A 104 5.78 -7.78 -10.18
N PRO A 105 4.66 -8.53 -10.28
CA PRO A 105 3.32 -7.98 -10.04
C PRO A 105 3.06 -7.59 -8.58
N GLU A 106 3.93 -8.01 -7.63
CA GLU A 106 3.79 -7.67 -6.22
C GLU A 106 4.50 -6.37 -5.85
N ALA A 107 5.44 -5.92 -6.69
CA ALA A 107 6.08 -4.63 -6.56
C ALA A 107 5.03 -3.50 -6.66
N SER A 108 5.06 -2.61 -5.67
CA SER A 108 4.08 -1.53 -5.54
C SER A 108 4.76 -0.19 -5.36
N TYR A 109 4.01 0.90 -5.59
CA TYR A 109 4.50 2.25 -5.31
C TYR A 109 4.70 2.46 -3.81
N GLY A 110 5.90 2.94 -3.47
CA GLY A 110 6.24 3.48 -2.17
C GLY A 110 6.56 4.96 -2.25
N ARG A 111 6.29 5.66 -1.14
CA ARG A 111 6.72 7.04 -0.93
C ARG A 111 7.31 7.20 0.46
N LYS A 112 8.45 7.87 0.53
CA LYS A 112 9.09 8.29 1.79
C LYS A 112 9.57 9.72 1.60
N ARG A 113 8.90 10.65 2.27
CA ARG A 113 9.14 12.10 2.13
C ARG A 113 8.98 12.54 0.66
N LYS A 114 10.09 12.90 0.00
CA LYS A 114 10.15 13.32 -1.42
C LYS A 114 10.57 12.19 -2.37
N THR A 115 10.97 11.04 -1.84
CA THR A 115 11.45 9.91 -2.62
C THR A 115 10.31 8.97 -2.93
N TRP A 116 10.23 8.55 -4.20
CA TRP A 116 9.29 7.57 -4.71
C TRP A 116 10.07 6.38 -5.26
N TRP A 117 9.50 5.18 -5.13
CA TRP A 117 10.06 3.97 -5.74
C TRP A 117 8.95 2.97 -6.06
N VAL A 118 9.26 2.02 -6.94
CA VAL A 118 8.47 0.81 -7.17
C VAL A 118 9.22 -0.35 -6.56
N GLY A 119 8.57 -1.13 -5.70
CA GLY A 119 9.18 -2.30 -5.07
C GLY A 119 8.63 -2.58 -3.67
N TYR A 120 9.54 -2.73 -2.73
CA TYR A 120 9.27 -3.24 -1.38
C TYR A 120 9.86 -2.32 -0.30
N LYS A 121 9.46 -2.59 0.93
CA LYS A 121 10.12 -2.13 2.15
C LYS A 121 10.74 -3.34 2.84
N VAL A 122 11.88 -3.10 3.47
CA VAL A 122 12.52 -4.05 4.38
C VAL A 122 12.39 -3.48 5.78
N HIS A 123 11.96 -4.33 6.71
CA HIS A 123 11.85 -4.04 8.12
C HIS A 123 12.84 -4.94 8.85
N LEU A 124 13.70 -4.34 9.66
CA LEU A 124 14.75 -5.04 10.38
C LEU A 124 14.43 -4.98 11.86
N THR A 125 14.56 -6.11 12.54
CA THR A 125 14.55 -6.19 14.00
C THR A 125 15.93 -6.62 14.46
N GLU A 126 16.49 -5.88 15.40
CA GLU A 126 17.80 -6.15 15.98
C GLU A 126 17.74 -6.23 17.50
N SER A 127 18.73 -6.90 18.10
CA SER A 127 19.04 -6.76 19.52
C SER A 127 19.69 -5.40 19.79
N CYS A 128 19.49 -4.84 20.98
CA CYS A 128 19.94 -3.48 21.32
C CYS A 128 20.45 -3.35 22.76
N GLU A 129 20.85 -4.46 23.40
CA GLU A 129 21.41 -4.45 24.75
C GLU A 129 22.81 -3.83 24.76
N GLU A 130 23.01 -2.85 25.65
CA GLU A 130 24.18 -1.96 25.70
C GLU A 130 25.53 -2.69 25.74
N ASP A 131 25.61 -3.81 26.46
CA ASP A 131 26.84 -4.60 26.66
C ASP A 131 27.00 -5.76 25.65
N SER A 132 26.27 -5.74 24.53
CA SER A 132 26.25 -6.83 23.56
C SER A 132 26.29 -6.35 22.10
N PRO A 133 26.75 -7.18 21.15
CA PRO A 133 26.65 -6.82 19.74
C PRO A 133 25.18 -6.76 19.31
N HIS A 134 24.85 -5.76 18.49
CA HIS A 134 23.55 -5.67 17.85
C HIS A 134 23.46 -6.71 16.73
N LEU A 135 22.53 -7.65 16.87
CA LEU A 135 22.30 -8.74 15.94
C LEU A 135 20.93 -8.60 15.32
N ILE A 136 20.85 -8.68 13.99
CA ILE A 136 19.58 -8.75 13.28
C ILE A 136 18.92 -10.10 13.60
N THR A 137 17.82 -10.06 14.35
CA THR A 137 17.05 -11.24 14.76
C THR A 137 15.96 -11.59 13.75
N HIS A 138 15.48 -10.58 13.00
CA HIS A 138 14.45 -10.77 11.98
C HIS A 138 14.52 -9.75 10.85
N VAL A 139 14.13 -10.21 9.66
CA VAL A 139 13.98 -9.41 8.44
C VAL A 139 12.60 -9.72 7.88
N GLU A 140 11.76 -8.70 7.77
CA GLU A 140 10.43 -8.79 7.17
C GLU A 140 10.40 -7.93 5.91
N THR A 141 9.88 -8.47 4.81
CA THR A 141 9.68 -7.71 3.56
C THR A 141 8.21 -7.46 3.34
N SER A 142 7.84 -6.22 3.02
CA SER A 142 6.46 -5.86 2.70
C SER A 142 6.39 -5.10 1.38
N ARG A 143 5.21 -5.13 0.74
CA ARG A 143 4.93 -4.26 -0.41
C ARG A 143 5.10 -2.81 0.01
N ALA A 144 5.71 -1.98 -0.85
CA ALA A 144 6.02 -0.60 -0.49
C ALA A 144 4.78 0.26 -0.19
N GLY A 145 3.62 -0.10 -0.74
CA GLY A 145 2.33 0.54 -0.43
C GLY A 145 1.76 0.22 0.96
N ASN A 146 2.26 -0.81 1.65
CA ASN A 146 1.73 -1.22 2.96
C ASN A 146 2.17 -0.25 4.07
N GLY A 147 1.33 -0.11 5.09
CA GLY A 147 1.65 0.64 6.30
C GLY A 147 2.65 -0.12 7.17
N ASP A 148 3.55 0.60 7.82
CA ASP A 148 4.56 -0.02 8.71
C ASP A 148 3.87 -0.67 9.94
N VAL A 149 2.72 -0.16 10.36
CA VAL A 149 1.91 -0.71 11.46
C VAL A 149 1.39 -2.13 11.21
N ASP A 150 1.28 -2.52 9.92
CA ASP A 150 0.79 -3.84 9.50
C ASP A 150 1.88 -4.91 9.53
N VAL A 151 3.15 -4.55 9.76
CA VAL A 151 4.23 -5.55 9.89
C VAL A 151 4.49 -5.98 11.32
N THR A 152 4.16 -5.15 12.32
CA THR A 152 4.46 -5.45 13.74
C THR A 152 3.92 -6.81 14.20
N PRO A 153 2.64 -7.17 13.92
CA PRO A 153 2.13 -8.49 14.30
C PRO A 153 2.84 -9.65 13.57
N ARG A 154 3.24 -9.43 12.30
CA ARG A 154 3.99 -10.43 11.52
C ARG A 154 5.39 -10.67 12.09
N ILE A 155 6.07 -9.59 12.48
CA ILE A 155 7.38 -9.64 13.13
C ILE A 155 7.28 -10.41 14.44
N HIS A 156 6.30 -10.09 15.30
CA HIS A 156 6.10 -10.80 16.56
C HIS A 156 5.82 -12.29 16.37
N GLN A 157 4.94 -12.64 15.43
CA GLN A 157 4.67 -14.03 15.08
C GLN A 157 5.94 -14.77 14.62
N ALA A 158 6.75 -14.14 13.75
CA ALA A 158 7.97 -14.75 13.26
C ALA A 158 9.04 -14.90 14.36
N LEU A 159 9.15 -13.93 15.27
CA LEU A 159 10.04 -14.03 16.44
C LEU A 159 9.60 -15.14 17.40
N GLN A 160 8.29 -15.32 17.61
CA GLN A 160 7.75 -16.45 18.37
C GLN A 160 8.15 -17.79 17.74
N GLN A 161 7.96 -17.95 16.43
CA GLN A 161 8.33 -19.18 15.72
C GLN A 161 9.83 -19.48 15.81
N LYS A 162 10.66 -18.45 15.88
CA LYS A 162 12.11 -18.58 16.06
C LYS A 162 12.55 -18.81 17.51
N GLY A 163 11.64 -18.66 18.48
CA GLY A 163 11.99 -18.66 19.90
C GLY A 163 12.82 -17.44 20.33
N LEU A 164 12.63 -16.31 19.65
CA LEU A 164 13.39 -15.06 19.83
C LEU A 164 12.48 -13.89 20.24
N LEU A 165 11.40 -14.15 20.97
CA LEU A 165 10.54 -13.07 21.47
C LEU A 165 11.32 -12.21 22.46
N PRO A 166 11.39 -10.89 22.24
CA PRO A 166 11.96 -9.99 23.23
C PRO A 166 10.96 -9.76 24.37
N LYS A 167 11.45 -9.30 25.52
CA LYS A 167 10.57 -8.80 26.59
C LYS A 167 10.00 -7.43 26.26
N GLU A 168 10.81 -6.60 25.62
CA GLU A 168 10.46 -5.24 25.19
C GLU A 168 10.83 -5.08 23.71
N HIS A 169 9.94 -4.50 22.91
CA HIS A 169 10.22 -4.20 21.51
C HIS A 169 10.11 -2.71 21.26
N LEU A 170 11.25 -2.06 21.08
CA LEU A 170 11.35 -0.65 20.73
C LEU A 170 11.06 -0.45 19.24
N THR A 171 10.14 0.44 18.91
CA THR A 171 9.76 0.70 17.51
C THR A 171 9.55 2.19 17.23
N ASP A 172 9.67 2.58 15.96
CA ASP A 172 9.25 3.91 15.50
C ASP A 172 7.74 4.08 15.63
N THR A 173 7.29 5.34 15.76
CA THR A 173 5.89 5.75 15.87
C THR A 173 4.92 5.14 14.83
N ASN A 174 5.43 4.78 13.64
CA ASN A 174 4.61 4.21 12.57
C ASN A 174 4.37 2.70 12.70
N TYR A 175 5.09 2.00 13.57
CA TYR A 175 4.94 0.56 13.81
C TYR A 175 3.91 0.24 14.90
N ALA A 176 3.43 1.25 15.63
CA ALA A 176 2.47 1.07 16.70
C ALA A 176 1.23 1.97 16.55
N GLU A 177 0.10 1.41 16.98
CA GLU A 177 -1.16 2.09 17.30
C GLU A 177 -1.83 1.32 18.45
N ALA A 178 -2.93 1.84 19.00
CA ALA A 178 -3.53 1.33 20.23
C ALA A 178 -3.75 -0.20 20.25
N LYS A 179 -4.24 -0.77 19.15
CA LYS A 179 -4.52 -2.22 19.07
C LYS A 179 -3.24 -3.07 19.10
N GLN A 180 -2.12 -2.57 18.57
CA GLN A 180 -0.84 -3.28 18.55
C GLN A 180 -0.25 -3.35 19.96
N PHE A 181 -0.34 -2.28 20.76
CA PHE A 181 0.10 -2.34 22.16
C PHE A 181 -0.62 -3.44 22.94
N LEU A 182 -1.95 -3.49 22.81
CA LEU A 182 -2.78 -4.51 23.48
C LEU A 182 -2.51 -5.92 22.97
N ALA A 183 -2.45 -6.10 21.64
CA ALA A 183 -2.23 -7.40 21.02
C ALA A 183 -0.81 -7.95 21.30
N SER A 184 0.21 -7.09 21.30
CA SER A 184 1.60 -7.49 21.59
C SER A 184 1.74 -8.08 22.98
N GLN A 185 1.15 -7.41 23.97
CA GLN A 185 1.18 -7.89 25.35
C GLN A 185 0.32 -9.14 25.54
N ARG A 186 -0.91 -9.14 25.00
CA ARG A 186 -1.87 -10.25 25.18
C ARG A 186 -1.42 -11.54 24.48
N ASP A 187 -0.97 -11.43 23.24
CA ASP A 187 -0.76 -12.60 22.37
C ASP A 187 0.69 -13.09 22.41
N TYR A 188 1.64 -12.21 22.74
CA TYR A 188 3.09 -12.51 22.71
C TYR A 188 3.83 -12.19 24.02
N GLY A 189 3.20 -11.52 24.98
CA GLY A 189 3.86 -11.09 26.23
C GLY A 189 4.95 -10.04 26.03
N ILE A 190 4.89 -9.28 24.93
CA ILE A 190 5.86 -8.24 24.58
C ILE A 190 5.36 -6.88 25.05
N ASP A 191 6.20 -6.17 25.80
CA ASP A 191 6.01 -4.74 26.04
C ASP A 191 6.42 -3.95 24.79
N LEU A 192 5.43 -3.51 24.01
CA LEU A 192 5.68 -2.72 22.82
C LEU A 192 5.87 -1.26 23.21
N VAL A 193 7.01 -0.68 22.84
CA VAL A 193 7.32 0.72 23.14
C VAL A 193 7.50 1.48 21.84
N ALA A 194 6.75 2.57 21.69
CA ALA A 194 6.86 3.45 20.53
C ALA A 194 6.55 4.91 20.92
N PRO A 195 7.23 5.90 20.33
CA PRO A 195 6.90 7.30 20.58
C PRO A 195 5.46 7.60 20.12
N ALA A 196 4.72 8.33 20.96
CA ALA A 196 3.35 8.72 20.66
C ALA A 196 3.27 9.55 19.36
N ARG A 197 2.21 9.34 18.57
CA ARG A 197 1.95 10.17 17.38
C ARG A 197 1.64 11.59 17.82
N GLY A 198 2.35 12.56 17.27
CA GLY A 198 2.01 13.98 17.45
C GLY A 198 0.61 14.28 16.91
N SER A 199 -0.14 15.15 17.60
CA SER A 199 -1.43 15.65 17.12
C SER A 199 -1.20 16.60 15.94
N ASN A 200 -1.59 16.18 14.74
CA ASN A 200 -1.55 17.03 13.55
C ASN A 200 -2.89 17.73 13.28
N ASP A 201 -3.83 17.64 14.22
CA ASP A 201 -5.14 18.28 14.09
C ASP A 201 -5.00 19.80 14.07
N TRP A 202 -5.84 20.46 13.28
CA TRP A 202 -5.88 21.92 13.22
C TRP A 202 -6.15 22.56 14.59
N GLN A 203 -6.82 21.83 15.49
CA GLN A 203 -7.04 22.21 16.90
C GLN A 203 -5.73 22.34 17.68
N ALA A 204 -4.71 21.54 17.34
CA ALA A 204 -3.37 21.62 17.94
C ALA A 204 -2.50 22.76 17.37
N LYS A 205 -2.94 23.40 16.27
CA LYS A 205 -2.23 24.52 15.63
C LYS A 205 -2.84 25.90 15.97
N GLY A 206 -3.87 25.93 16.80
CA GLY A 206 -4.57 27.15 17.24
C GLY A 206 -4.89 27.13 18.74
N ALA A 207 -5.89 27.90 19.17
CA ALA A 207 -6.36 27.94 20.57
C ALA A 207 -7.33 26.80 20.94
N GLY A 208 -7.22 25.63 20.29
CA GLY A 208 -8.06 24.47 20.54
C GLY A 208 -7.52 23.57 21.65
N PHE A 209 -8.37 22.75 22.26
CA PHE A 209 -7.93 21.71 23.20
C PHE A 209 -7.47 20.47 22.44
N ASN A 210 -6.30 19.94 22.80
CA ASN A 210 -5.79 18.66 22.34
C ASN A 210 -6.32 17.53 23.23
N ALA A 211 -6.33 16.28 22.74
CA ALA A 211 -6.73 15.11 23.52
C ALA A 211 -5.92 14.94 24.81
N SER A 212 -4.63 15.34 24.79
CA SER A 212 -3.74 15.36 25.96
C SER A 212 -4.20 16.30 27.07
N ASP A 213 -5.03 17.29 26.75
CA ASP A 213 -5.44 18.32 27.70
C ASP A 213 -6.66 17.87 28.53
N PHE A 214 -7.31 16.77 28.12
CA PHE A 214 -8.46 16.22 28.82
C PHE A 214 -8.01 15.27 29.93
N GLU A 215 -8.53 15.49 31.14
CA GLU A 215 -8.41 14.53 32.23
C GLU A 215 -9.44 13.41 32.02
N ILE A 216 -8.98 12.17 31.95
CA ILE A 216 -9.84 10.99 31.74
C ILE A 216 -9.88 10.16 33.02
N ASP A 217 -11.06 10.05 33.62
CA ASP A 217 -11.37 9.15 34.72
C ASP A 217 -12.06 7.91 34.14
N TRP A 218 -11.26 6.86 33.95
CA TRP A 218 -11.71 5.60 33.36
C TRP A 218 -12.67 4.84 34.28
N ASP A 219 -12.45 4.89 35.60
CA ASP A 219 -13.28 4.19 36.59
C ASP A 219 -14.70 4.76 36.63
N ARG A 220 -14.82 6.09 36.59
CA ARG A 220 -16.11 6.78 36.57
C ARG A 220 -16.67 6.99 35.17
N GLN A 221 -15.94 6.57 34.13
CA GLN A 221 -16.31 6.76 32.73
C GLN A 221 -16.66 8.24 32.43
N LYS A 222 -15.82 9.15 32.92
CA LYS A 222 -15.97 10.60 32.77
C LYS A 222 -14.70 11.22 32.25
N ALA A 223 -14.85 12.29 31.49
CA ALA A 223 -13.73 13.10 31.06
C ALA A 223 -14.01 14.56 31.38
N LYS A 224 -12.97 15.31 31.73
CA LYS A 224 -13.05 16.72 32.04
C LYS A 224 -12.23 17.48 31.02
N CYS A 225 -12.84 18.48 30.38
CA CYS A 225 -12.13 19.32 29.43
C CYS A 225 -11.28 20.37 30.17
N PRO A 226 -10.29 21.00 29.49
CA PRO A 226 -9.46 22.04 30.12
C PRO A 226 -10.24 23.25 30.64
N ALA A 227 -11.42 23.52 30.09
CA ALA A 227 -12.35 24.55 30.60
C ALA A 227 -13.17 24.10 31.82
N GLY A 228 -12.84 22.95 32.41
CA GLY A 228 -13.44 22.41 33.64
C GLY A 228 -14.79 21.71 33.48
N GLN A 229 -15.34 21.62 32.27
CA GLN A 229 -16.64 20.96 32.03
C GLN A 229 -16.49 19.44 31.99
N SER A 230 -17.48 18.73 32.54
CA SER A 230 -17.52 17.26 32.52
C SER A 230 -18.26 16.73 31.29
N SER A 231 -17.87 15.55 30.81
CA SER A 231 -18.50 14.88 29.68
C SER A 231 -19.97 14.57 29.95
N SER A 232 -20.80 14.68 28.92
CA SER A 232 -22.23 14.36 28.95
C SER A 232 -22.52 12.92 28.53
N SER A 233 -21.65 12.32 27.69
CA SER A 233 -21.76 10.91 27.32
C SER A 233 -20.42 10.20 27.29
N TRP A 234 -20.47 8.90 27.55
CA TRP A 234 -19.36 7.95 27.41
C TRP A 234 -19.92 6.66 26.80
N SER A 235 -19.39 6.24 25.66
CA SER A 235 -19.87 5.05 24.97
C SER A 235 -18.77 4.39 24.15
N THR A 236 -18.77 3.07 24.08
CA THR A 236 -17.94 2.34 23.11
C THR A 236 -18.46 2.58 21.68
N ALA A 237 -17.55 2.65 20.72
CA ALA A 237 -17.85 2.80 19.31
C ALA A 237 -16.74 2.17 18.47
N LEU A 238 -17.00 2.02 17.18
CA LEU A 238 -15.97 1.72 16.19
C LEU A 238 -15.60 2.99 15.43
N ASP A 239 -14.31 3.22 15.21
CA ASP A 239 -13.85 4.30 14.34
C ASP A 239 -13.98 3.92 12.85
N ARG A 240 -13.57 4.84 11.95
CA ARG A 240 -13.60 4.59 10.50
C ARG A 240 -12.70 3.44 10.03
N TYR A 241 -11.80 2.99 10.89
CA TYR A 241 -10.85 1.90 10.66
C TYR A 241 -11.23 0.62 11.41
N GLN A 242 -12.45 0.55 11.97
CA GLN A 242 -12.97 -0.58 12.75
C GLN A 242 -12.20 -0.86 14.04
N ASN A 243 -11.53 0.14 14.61
CA ASN A 243 -10.92 0.03 15.93
C ASN A 243 -11.97 0.33 17.00
N GLU A 244 -11.99 -0.46 18.08
CA GLU A 244 -12.75 -0.13 19.28
C GLU A 244 -12.20 1.13 19.93
N VAL A 245 -13.07 2.11 20.12
CA VAL A 245 -12.75 3.40 20.71
C VAL A 245 -13.81 3.81 21.73
N ILE A 246 -13.42 4.66 22.68
CA ILE A 246 -14.37 5.33 23.56
C ILE A 246 -14.73 6.69 22.96
N LYS A 247 -16.02 6.88 22.65
CA LYS A 247 -16.56 8.15 22.20
C LYS A 247 -17.08 8.95 23.39
N ILE A 248 -16.40 10.04 23.67
CA ILE A 248 -16.74 10.99 24.74
C ILE A 248 -17.37 12.22 24.10
N LYS A 249 -18.55 12.62 24.59
CA LYS A 249 -19.21 13.85 24.12
C LYS A 249 -19.32 14.86 25.26
N PHE A 250 -19.24 16.13 24.90
CA PHE A 250 -19.51 17.27 25.77
C PHE A 250 -20.76 17.98 25.24
N SER A 251 -21.61 18.49 26.15
CA SER A 251 -22.75 19.30 25.75
C SER A 251 -22.28 20.67 25.27
N MET A 252 -22.74 21.11 24.11
CA MET A 252 -22.63 22.52 23.73
C MET A 252 -23.61 23.32 24.60
N LYS A 253 -23.13 24.32 25.32
CA LYS A 253 -23.98 25.39 25.86
C LYS A 253 -24.22 26.42 24.78
#